data_AF-A0A021WZ56-F1
#
_entry.id   AF-A0A021WZ56-F1
#
_cell.length_a   1.000
_cell.length_b   1.000
_cell.length_c   1.000
_cell.angle_alpha   90.00
_cell.angle_beta   90.00
_cell.angle_gamma   90.00
#
_symmetry.space_group_name_H-M   'P 1'
#
loop_
_entity.id
_entity.type
_entity.pdbx_description
1 polymer ?
#
loop_
_entity_poly.entity_id
_entity_poly.type
_entity_poly.pdbx_seq_one_letter_code
_entity_poly.pdbx_strand_id
1 'polypeptide(L)'
;MTSDVLLRPRIGAADGQQGRVSALATGFRADRRRQTIVSLVLIGPLVAFIVFAFVLPLGTMLFHAINNPEVRTAFPATLSSLEDWDGRDTPSDAAFEALVADIRAGADPKIMAEAGRRLNYEITGFRSLLAKTARTVRKAPEAPAKAQLLAIDGNWDNPAYWRVIQRNGAPLTAFYLLSAVDLRPGENGGVQMAPPEERLFLSTLMRTLTISALVTVICLFVAYPIANAIVAIGGRFSAIMLACVLLPFWTSLLVRTSAWIVILQKEGVVNRLLQALNITDAPLELVFNRTGLYIAMVHILLPFMVLPLVSVMKGISPSYVKASASLGAGPVTTFLRVYLPLTLPGVGAGCLLTFIISAGYYVTPTLVGGASDQMLSYFVAFYANTTINWGMSAALGVLLLTCILALYAVVGRIVGIGRIVGME
;
A
#
# COMPACT_ATOMS: atom_id res chain seq x y z
N MET A 1 -0.36 40.42 -75.06
CA MET A 1 1.06 40.81 -75.11
C MET A 1 1.89 39.66 -74.54
N THR A 2 2.25 38.74 -75.44
CA THR A 2 3.47 37.93 -75.43
C THR A 2 4.69 38.82 -75.18
N SER A 3 5.85 38.42 -74.69
CA SER A 3 6.54 37.16 -74.41
C SER A 3 7.91 37.62 -73.87
N ASP A 4 8.52 36.95 -72.90
CA ASP A 4 9.94 36.60 -73.05
C ASP A 4 10.40 35.64 -71.95
N VAL A 5 10.83 34.48 -72.43
CA VAL A 5 11.56 33.44 -71.74
C VAL A 5 13.02 33.86 -71.72
N LEU A 6 13.59 34.07 -70.54
CA LEU A 6 15.04 34.09 -70.36
C LEU A 6 15.47 32.94 -69.45
N LEU A 7 15.96 31.89 -70.11
CA LEU A 7 16.79 30.82 -69.57
C LEU A 7 18.07 31.41 -68.97
N ARG A 8 18.34 31.17 -67.69
CA ARG A 8 19.68 31.20 -67.08
C ARG A 8 19.81 30.19 -65.92
N PRO A 9 21.04 29.76 -65.60
CA PRO A 9 21.40 28.33 -65.59
C PRO A 9 21.28 27.64 -64.24
N ARG A 10 21.08 26.31 -64.29
CA ARG A 10 21.29 25.35 -63.19
C ARG A 10 22.72 25.47 -62.65
N ILE A 11 22.91 26.16 -61.53
CA ILE A 11 24.12 26.05 -60.72
C ILE A 11 23.69 26.04 -59.24
N GLY A 12 23.95 24.92 -58.55
CA GLY A 12 24.04 24.87 -57.09
C GLY A 12 22.76 24.59 -56.28
N ALA A 13 21.93 23.62 -56.66
CA ALA A 13 20.72 23.25 -55.89
C ALA A 13 20.87 22.02 -54.97
N ALA A 14 22.09 21.49 -54.77
CA ALA A 14 22.30 20.31 -53.91
C ALA A 14 22.84 20.67 -52.50
N ASP A 15 23.75 21.65 -52.39
CA ASP A 15 24.38 21.99 -51.09
C ASP A 15 23.50 22.88 -50.18
N GLY A 16 22.71 23.80 -50.76
CA GLY A 16 21.89 24.74 -49.98
C GLY A 16 20.66 24.11 -49.31
N GLN A 17 20.19 22.98 -49.83
CA GLN A 17 19.00 22.27 -49.31
C GLN A 17 19.37 21.40 -48.09
N GLN A 18 20.51 20.72 -48.12
CA GLN A 18 21.04 19.97 -46.97
C GLN A 18 21.45 20.90 -45.81
N GLY A 19 22.08 22.05 -46.10
CA GLY A 19 22.41 23.06 -45.10
C GLY A 19 21.18 23.64 -44.40
N ARG A 20 20.13 24.00 -45.14
CA ARG A 20 18.86 24.51 -44.60
C ARG A 20 18.07 23.47 -43.79
N VAL A 21 18.02 22.22 -44.23
CA VAL A 21 17.36 21.13 -43.46
C VAL A 21 18.13 20.85 -42.16
N SER A 22 19.47 20.94 -42.16
CA SER A 22 20.28 20.76 -40.95
C SER A 22 20.13 21.92 -39.94
N ALA A 23 20.03 23.16 -40.42
CA ALA A 23 19.82 24.36 -39.60
C ALA A 23 18.40 24.40 -39.00
N LEU A 24 17.39 23.99 -39.77
CA LEU A 24 16.03 23.82 -39.26
C LEU A 24 15.96 22.69 -38.23
N ALA A 25 16.57 21.53 -38.49
CA ALA A 25 16.61 20.41 -37.56
C ALA A 25 17.35 20.73 -36.25
N THR A 26 18.42 21.52 -36.29
CA THR A 26 19.12 22.00 -35.09
C THR A 26 18.33 23.07 -34.34
N GLY A 27 17.65 23.99 -35.05
CA GLY A 27 16.71 24.96 -34.47
C GLY A 27 15.54 24.29 -33.74
N PHE A 28 14.90 23.29 -34.35
CA PHE A 28 13.83 22.51 -33.72
C PHE A 28 14.30 21.76 -32.46
N ARG A 29 15.54 21.25 -32.43
CA ARG A 29 16.10 20.60 -31.23
C ARG A 29 16.39 21.59 -30.10
N ALA A 30 16.88 22.78 -30.43
CA ALA A 30 17.13 23.84 -29.45
C ALA A 30 15.81 24.38 -28.86
N ASP A 31 14.81 24.59 -29.71
CA ASP A 31 13.51 25.11 -29.27
C ASP A 31 12.71 24.06 -28.49
N ARG A 32 12.78 22.78 -28.89
CA ARG A 32 12.23 21.66 -28.11
C ARG A 32 12.94 21.49 -26.76
N ARG A 33 14.26 21.70 -26.68
CA ARG A 33 14.99 21.72 -25.39
C ARG A 33 14.53 22.88 -24.52
N ARG A 34 14.37 24.08 -25.08
CA ARG A 34 13.89 25.26 -24.35
C ARG A 34 12.47 25.05 -23.84
N GLN A 35 11.57 24.54 -24.67
CA GLN A 35 10.21 24.17 -24.27
C GLN A 35 10.21 23.08 -23.18
N THR A 36 11.03 22.04 -23.33
CA THR A 36 11.16 20.98 -22.30
C THR A 36 11.66 21.53 -20.97
N ILE A 37 12.66 22.42 -20.99
CA ILE A 37 13.20 23.07 -19.79
C ILE A 37 12.14 23.98 -19.17
N VAL A 38 11.39 24.77 -19.96
CA VAL A 38 10.30 25.60 -19.44
C VAL A 38 9.20 24.74 -18.81
N SER A 39 8.79 23.64 -19.45
CA SER A 39 7.84 22.68 -18.87
C SER A 39 8.37 22.05 -17.58
N LEU A 40 9.64 21.67 -17.53
CA LEU A 40 10.27 21.11 -16.34
C LEU A 40 10.40 22.14 -15.20
N VAL A 41 10.66 23.42 -15.51
CA VAL A 41 10.70 24.49 -14.51
C VAL A 41 9.31 24.80 -13.98
N LEU A 42 8.27 24.73 -14.81
CA LEU A 42 6.87 24.92 -14.39
C LEU A 42 6.37 23.74 -13.53
N ILE A 43 6.77 22.51 -13.84
CA ILE A 43 6.37 21.30 -13.10
C ILE A 43 7.27 21.07 -11.87
N GLY A 44 8.51 21.57 -11.90
CA GLY A 44 9.55 21.34 -10.90
C GLY A 44 9.14 21.63 -9.46
N PRO A 45 8.55 22.80 -9.14
CA PRO A 45 8.08 23.11 -7.79
C PRO A 45 7.04 22.12 -7.28
N LEU A 46 6.10 21.69 -8.13
CA LEU A 46 5.08 20.71 -7.75
C LEU A 46 5.68 19.32 -7.50
N VAL A 47 6.60 18.88 -8.36
CA VAL A 47 7.32 17.61 -8.17
C VAL A 47 8.18 17.65 -6.91
N ALA A 48 8.90 18.74 -6.67
CA ALA A 48 9.71 18.92 -5.48
C ALA A 48 8.84 18.88 -4.21
N PHE A 49 7.67 19.53 -4.25
CA PHE A 49 6.69 19.46 -3.16
C PHE A 49 6.19 18.03 -2.94
N ILE A 50 5.83 17.30 -3.99
CA ILE A 50 5.38 15.90 -3.87
C ILE A 50 6.49 15.01 -3.28
N VAL A 51 7.72 15.17 -3.75
CA VAL A 51 8.86 14.40 -3.26
C VAL A 51 9.11 14.69 -1.79
N PHE A 52 9.13 15.97 -1.40
CA PHE A 52 9.39 16.38 -0.03
C PHE A 52 8.24 16.03 0.93
N ALA A 53 7.00 16.26 0.54
CA ALA A 53 5.83 16.10 1.41
C ALA A 53 5.32 14.65 1.50
N PHE A 54 5.52 13.83 0.46
CA PHE A 54 4.98 12.47 0.40
C PHE A 54 6.07 11.41 0.24
N VAL A 55 6.91 11.51 -0.80
CA VAL A 55 7.85 10.43 -1.15
C VAL A 55 8.91 10.24 -0.07
N LEU A 56 9.49 11.33 0.44
CA LEU A 56 10.56 11.27 1.43
C LEU A 56 10.03 10.78 2.80
N PRO A 57 8.95 11.33 3.38
CA PRO A 57 8.37 10.79 4.61
C PRO A 57 7.88 9.35 4.48
N LEU A 58 7.30 8.99 3.33
CA LEU A 58 6.90 7.60 3.09
C LEU A 58 8.12 6.69 3.00
N GLY A 59 9.18 7.12 2.30
CA GLY A 59 10.43 6.40 2.18
C GLY A 59 11.11 6.17 3.53
N THR A 60 11.17 7.19 4.39
CA THR A 60 11.72 7.05 5.75
C THR A 60 10.85 6.13 6.61
N MET A 61 9.52 6.22 6.50
CA MET A 61 8.61 5.31 7.18
C MET A 61 8.80 3.86 6.72
N LEU A 62 8.93 3.60 5.42
CA LEU A 62 9.17 2.27 4.89
C LEU A 62 10.58 1.75 5.25
N PHE A 63 11.55 2.64 5.43
CA PHE A 63 12.91 2.26 5.85
C PHE A 63 12.95 1.66 7.27
N HIS A 64 11.98 1.97 8.13
CA HIS A 64 11.83 1.28 9.42
C HIS A 64 11.58 -0.23 9.29
N ALA A 65 11.14 -0.72 8.12
CA ALA A 65 11.00 -2.16 7.88
C ALA A 65 12.35 -2.91 7.96
N ILE A 66 13.46 -2.19 7.73
CA ILE A 66 14.81 -2.76 7.70
C ILE A 66 15.78 -2.10 8.67
N ASN A 67 15.46 -0.95 9.27
CA ASN A 67 16.36 -0.22 10.17
C ASN A 67 15.90 -0.30 11.63
N ASN A 68 16.80 -0.71 12.53
CA ASN A 68 16.56 -0.81 13.98
C ASN A 68 17.76 -0.24 14.78
N PRO A 69 17.77 1.05 15.09
CA PRO A 69 18.87 1.66 15.84
C PRO A 69 18.83 1.36 17.35
N GLU A 70 17.75 0.77 17.88
CA GLU A 70 17.42 0.76 19.31
C GLU A 70 18.48 0.03 20.15
N VAL A 71 18.83 -1.20 19.77
CA VAL A 71 19.80 -2.04 20.49
C VAL A 71 21.22 -1.52 20.29
N ARG A 72 21.54 -1.00 19.11
CA ARG A 72 22.83 -0.39 18.81
C ARG A 72 23.12 0.86 19.62
N THR A 73 22.12 1.74 19.71
CA THR A 73 22.24 2.98 20.48
C THR A 73 22.31 2.69 21.97
N ALA A 74 21.67 1.59 22.39
CA ALA A 74 21.63 1.13 23.77
C ALA A 74 22.93 0.47 24.25
N PHE A 75 23.52 -0.40 23.41
CA PHE A 75 24.59 -1.31 23.83
C PHE A 75 25.82 -1.28 22.91
N PRO A 76 26.44 -0.11 22.67
CA PRO A 76 27.55 -0.01 21.73
C PRO A 76 28.77 -0.85 22.15
N ALA A 77 29.16 -0.85 23.43
CA ALA A 77 30.32 -1.61 23.90
C ALA A 77 30.04 -3.13 23.89
N THR A 78 28.82 -3.51 24.28
CA THR A 78 28.39 -4.91 24.25
C THR A 78 28.46 -5.44 22.82
N LEU A 79 27.96 -4.69 21.85
CA LEU A 79 27.98 -5.12 20.45
C LEU A 79 29.40 -5.22 19.89
N SER A 80 30.31 -4.32 20.26
CA SER A 80 31.72 -4.45 19.85
C SER A 80 32.38 -5.71 20.43
N SER A 81 32.00 -6.10 21.66
CA SER A 81 32.54 -7.33 22.28
C SER A 81 31.97 -8.62 21.69
N LEU A 82 30.79 -8.54 21.05
CA LEU A 82 30.10 -9.67 20.43
C LEU A 82 30.39 -9.80 18.94
N GLU A 83 31.21 -8.95 18.33
CA GLU A 83 31.44 -8.95 16.87
C GLU A 83 32.02 -10.28 16.37
N ASP A 84 33.00 -10.84 17.09
CA ASP A 84 33.68 -12.10 16.75
C ASP A 84 33.07 -13.34 17.43
N TRP A 85 31.94 -13.20 18.14
CA TRP A 85 31.33 -14.31 18.87
C TRP A 85 30.52 -15.22 17.94
N ASP A 86 30.77 -16.53 18.03
CA ASP A 86 30.21 -17.56 17.15
C ASP A 86 28.74 -17.92 17.43
N GLY A 87 28.16 -17.38 18.51
CA GLY A 87 26.75 -17.54 18.85
C GLY A 87 26.37 -18.87 19.49
N ARG A 88 27.33 -19.79 19.72
CA ARG A 88 27.04 -21.16 20.20
C ARG A 88 27.01 -21.26 21.71
N ASP A 89 28.12 -20.90 22.34
CA ASP A 89 28.30 -20.95 23.79
C ASP A 89 28.10 -19.58 24.43
N THR A 90 28.08 -19.51 25.76
CA THR A 90 28.04 -18.21 26.47
C THR A 90 29.21 -17.32 26.00
N PRO A 91 28.97 -16.02 25.77
CA PRO A 91 30.02 -15.13 25.30
C PRO A 91 31.12 -14.95 26.35
N SER A 92 32.24 -14.37 25.92
CA SER A 92 33.40 -14.13 26.77
C SER A 92 33.06 -13.22 27.95
N ASP A 93 33.82 -13.32 29.04
CA ASP A 93 33.62 -12.48 30.23
C ASP A 93 33.69 -10.98 29.89
N ALA A 94 34.47 -10.61 28.85
CA ALA A 94 34.52 -9.25 28.31
C ALA A 94 33.15 -8.74 27.81
N ALA A 95 32.28 -9.61 27.28
CA ALA A 95 30.94 -9.22 26.86
C ALA A 95 30.00 -8.92 28.03
N PHE A 96 30.16 -9.64 29.14
CA PHE A 96 29.44 -9.36 30.38
C PHE A 96 29.87 -8.01 30.97
N GLU A 97 31.17 -7.73 30.98
CA GLU A 97 31.72 -6.44 31.42
C GLU A 97 31.22 -5.29 30.54
N ALA A 98 31.22 -5.48 29.22
CA ALA A 98 30.71 -4.49 28.27
C ALA A 98 29.21 -4.18 28.46
N LEU A 99 28.39 -5.20 28.74
CA LEU A 99 26.96 -5.01 29.05
C LEU A 99 26.73 -4.23 30.34
N VAL A 100 27.48 -4.55 31.40
CA VAL A 100 27.43 -3.80 32.66
C VAL A 100 27.90 -2.35 32.45
N ALA A 101 28.95 -2.15 31.66
CA ALA A 101 29.45 -0.84 31.29
C ALA A 101 28.40 -0.01 30.54
N ASP A 102 27.75 -0.54 29.50
CA ASP A 102 26.69 0.16 28.76
C ASP A 102 25.50 0.53 29.66
N ILE A 103 25.11 -0.37 30.57
CA ILE A 103 24.02 -0.13 31.54
C ILE A 103 24.36 1.00 32.52
N ARG A 104 25.61 1.05 33.00
CA ARG A 104 26.14 2.03 33.97
C ARG A 104 26.48 3.37 33.33
N ALA A 105 26.96 3.36 32.09
CA ALA A 105 27.25 4.56 31.30
C ALA A 105 26.00 5.46 31.13
N GLY A 106 24.81 4.92 31.42
CA GLY A 106 23.66 5.75 31.71
C GLY A 106 22.91 6.18 30.46
N ALA A 107 22.73 5.25 29.51
CA ALA A 107 21.80 5.47 28.40
C ALA A 107 20.43 5.93 28.94
N ASP A 108 19.85 6.92 28.26
CA ASP A 108 18.53 7.49 28.57
C ASP A 108 17.55 6.35 28.91
N PRO A 109 16.81 6.42 30.03
CA PRO A 109 15.80 5.42 30.36
C PRO A 109 14.87 5.07 29.20
N LYS A 110 14.59 6.03 28.30
CA LYS A 110 13.83 5.80 27.07
C LYS A 110 14.56 4.90 26.07
N ILE A 111 15.85 5.10 25.85
CA ILE A 111 16.68 4.26 24.95
C ILE A 111 16.74 2.83 25.48
N MET A 112 16.95 2.64 26.79
CA MET A 112 16.91 1.30 27.40
C MET A 112 15.53 0.65 27.30
N ALA A 113 14.46 1.40 27.54
CA ALA A 113 13.11 0.88 27.42
C ALA A 113 12.78 0.46 25.99
N GLU A 114 13.26 1.21 25.00
CA GLU A 114 13.05 0.93 23.58
C GLU A 114 13.85 -0.31 23.13
N ALA A 115 15.13 -0.39 23.50
CA ALA A 115 15.94 -1.59 23.24
C ALA A 115 15.33 -2.83 23.90
N GLY A 116 14.88 -2.72 25.15
CA GLY A 116 14.16 -3.80 25.83
C GLY A 116 12.88 -4.21 25.11
N ARG A 117 12.11 -3.25 24.57
CA ARG A 117 10.90 -3.55 23.77
C ARG A 117 11.27 -4.29 22.49
N ARG A 118 12.32 -3.86 21.78
CA ARG A 118 12.78 -4.49 20.55
C ARG A 118 13.22 -5.93 20.77
N LEU A 119 14.02 -6.17 21.81
CA LEU A 119 14.48 -7.52 22.19
C LEU A 119 13.30 -8.42 22.61
N ASN A 120 12.28 -7.83 23.24
CA ASN A 120 11.07 -8.55 23.65
C ASN A 120 10.20 -9.03 22.48
N TYR A 121 10.38 -8.48 21.27
CA TYR A 121 9.69 -9.00 20.08
C TYR A 121 10.23 -10.37 19.64
N GLU A 122 11.45 -10.73 20.04
CA GLU A 122 12.08 -12.00 19.69
C GLU A 122 12.08 -13.00 20.84
N ILE A 123 12.28 -12.53 22.07
CA ILE A 123 12.17 -13.36 23.27
C ILE A 123 11.20 -12.71 24.26
N THR A 124 10.09 -13.39 24.54
CA THR A 124 9.11 -12.90 25.52
C THR A 124 9.75 -12.80 26.90
N GLY A 125 9.59 -11.66 27.57
CA GLY A 125 10.13 -11.41 28.91
C GLY A 125 11.49 -10.69 28.92
N PHE A 126 12.15 -10.52 27.77
CA PHE A 126 13.44 -9.83 27.68
C PHE A 126 13.36 -8.40 28.24
N ARG A 127 12.28 -7.67 27.97
CA ARG A 127 12.11 -6.31 28.50
C ARG A 127 12.18 -6.27 30.03
N SER A 128 11.54 -7.23 30.68
CA SER A 128 11.52 -7.33 32.15
C SER A 128 12.88 -7.75 32.70
N LEU A 129 13.55 -8.71 32.05
CA LEU A 129 14.92 -9.11 32.36
C LEU A 129 15.87 -7.91 32.30
N LEU A 130 15.83 -7.15 31.22
CA LEU A 130 16.70 -6.00 31.02
C LEU A 130 16.38 -4.88 32.03
N ALA A 131 15.11 -4.60 32.29
CA ALA A 131 14.71 -3.60 33.28
C ALA A 131 15.14 -3.97 34.71
N LYS A 132 15.00 -5.24 35.10
CA LYS A 132 15.49 -5.77 36.39
C LYS A 132 17.01 -5.64 36.48
N THR A 133 17.71 -6.06 35.43
CA THR A 133 19.17 -6.01 35.34
C THR A 133 19.69 -4.58 35.45
N ALA A 134 19.15 -3.66 34.63
CA ALA A 134 19.57 -2.26 34.63
C ALA A 134 19.33 -1.58 35.99
N ARG A 135 18.20 -1.88 36.64
CA ARG A 135 17.89 -1.32 37.97
C ARG A 135 18.85 -1.80 39.06
N THR A 136 19.22 -3.08 39.02
CA THR A 136 20.09 -3.69 40.04
C THR A 136 21.55 -3.33 39.82
N VAL A 137 22.06 -3.42 38.59
CA VAL A 137 23.46 -3.13 38.24
C VAL A 137 23.83 -1.67 38.51
N ARG A 138 22.90 -0.72 38.33
CA ARG A 138 23.12 0.71 38.64
C ARG A 138 23.27 1.00 40.14
N LYS A 139 22.77 0.13 41.01
CA LYS A 139 22.82 0.29 42.47
C LYS A 139 23.89 -0.57 43.13
N ALA A 140 24.31 -1.65 42.47
CA ALA A 140 25.26 -2.60 43.00
C ALA A 140 26.71 -2.10 42.87
N PRO A 141 27.58 -2.40 43.85
CA PRO A 141 29.00 -2.09 43.78
C PRO A 141 29.69 -2.81 42.61
N GLU A 142 30.91 -2.41 42.29
CA GLU A 142 31.76 -3.11 41.31
C GLU A 142 32.02 -4.55 41.78
N ALA A 143 31.70 -5.50 40.91
CA ALA A 143 31.91 -6.93 41.09
C ALA A 143 32.13 -7.54 39.69
N PRO A 144 32.71 -8.75 39.58
CA PRO A 144 32.85 -9.42 38.29
C PRO A 144 31.50 -9.51 37.57
N ALA A 145 31.40 -8.92 36.38
CA ALA A 145 30.12 -8.67 35.71
C ALA A 145 29.32 -9.95 35.46
N LYS A 146 30.00 -11.04 35.09
CA LYS A 146 29.35 -12.34 34.85
C LYS A 146 28.67 -12.88 36.10
N ALA A 147 29.37 -12.92 37.23
CA ALA A 147 28.79 -13.38 38.50
C ALA A 147 27.64 -12.47 38.94
N GLN A 148 27.77 -11.16 38.74
CA GLN A 148 26.73 -10.18 39.07
C GLN A 148 25.46 -10.38 38.23
N LEU A 149 25.59 -10.57 36.91
CA LEU A 149 24.46 -10.75 36.00
C LEU A 149 23.74 -12.09 36.26
N LEU A 150 24.49 -13.17 36.46
CA LEU A 150 23.94 -14.49 36.79
C LEU A 150 23.20 -14.52 38.13
N ALA A 151 23.69 -13.76 39.12
CA ALA A 151 23.00 -13.60 40.41
C ALA A 151 21.68 -12.83 40.29
N ILE A 152 21.55 -11.94 39.29
CA ILE A 152 20.29 -11.23 39.02
C ILE A 152 19.29 -12.15 38.34
N ASP A 153 19.71 -12.86 37.29
CA ASP A 153 18.86 -13.75 36.53
C ASP A 153 19.66 -14.79 35.74
N GLY A 154 19.30 -16.07 35.87
CA GLY A 154 19.99 -17.18 35.20
C GLY A 154 19.87 -17.16 33.67
N ASN A 155 18.92 -16.40 33.10
CA ASN A 155 18.78 -16.29 31.65
C ASN A 155 19.99 -15.63 30.96
N TRP A 156 20.84 -14.91 31.70
CA TRP A 156 22.10 -14.38 31.16
C TRP A 156 23.13 -15.47 30.83
N ASP A 157 22.94 -16.70 31.31
CA ASP A 157 23.72 -17.87 30.91
C ASP A 157 23.24 -18.49 29.59
N ASN A 158 22.07 -18.07 29.08
CA ASN A 158 21.50 -18.65 27.87
C ASN A 158 22.03 -17.94 26.62
N PRO A 159 22.76 -18.63 25.70
CA PRO A 159 23.30 -18.03 24.48
C PRO A 159 22.23 -17.41 23.57
N ALA A 160 20.96 -17.84 23.66
CA ALA A 160 19.88 -17.28 22.86
C ALA A 160 19.67 -15.78 23.12
N TYR A 161 19.80 -15.31 24.37
CA TYR A 161 19.62 -13.91 24.71
C TYR A 161 20.72 -13.04 24.10
N TRP A 162 21.96 -13.52 24.14
CA TRP A 162 23.12 -12.86 23.55
C TRP A 162 23.05 -12.84 22.02
N ARG A 163 22.59 -13.94 21.38
CA ARG A 163 22.37 -13.98 19.92
C ARG A 163 21.36 -12.93 19.47
N VAL A 164 20.30 -12.72 20.25
CA VAL A 164 19.30 -11.69 19.95
C VAL A 164 19.87 -10.28 20.11
N ILE A 165 20.72 -10.02 21.12
CA ILE A 165 21.44 -8.74 21.25
C ILE A 165 22.36 -8.53 20.04
N GLN A 166 23.24 -9.48 19.74
CA GLN A 166 24.22 -9.43 18.64
C GLN A 166 23.52 -9.17 17.29
N ARG A 167 22.50 -9.97 16.97
CA ARG A 167 21.74 -9.85 15.71
C ARG A 167 21.04 -8.49 15.57
N ASN A 168 20.55 -7.93 16.68
CA ASN A 168 19.91 -6.62 16.68
C ASN A 168 20.89 -5.44 16.72
N GLY A 169 22.19 -5.71 16.82
CA GLY A 169 23.23 -4.70 16.60
C GLY A 169 23.49 -4.35 15.14
N ALA A 170 23.05 -5.20 14.20
CA ALA A 170 23.25 -5.02 12.77
C ALA A 170 22.56 -3.75 12.24
N PRO A 171 23.13 -3.06 11.23
CA PRO A 171 22.60 -1.78 10.73
C PRO A 171 21.27 -1.97 10.02
N LEU A 172 21.11 -3.14 9.42
CA LEU A 172 19.93 -3.56 8.70
C LEU A 172 19.46 -4.88 9.28
N THR A 173 18.15 -5.04 9.35
CA THR A 173 17.48 -6.28 9.77
C THR A 173 16.56 -6.77 8.68
N ALA A 174 16.46 -8.09 8.54
CA ALA A 174 15.41 -8.72 7.74
C ALA A 174 14.21 -9.16 8.59
N PHE A 175 14.26 -8.97 9.92
CA PHE A 175 13.31 -9.57 10.86
C PHE A 175 11.85 -9.23 10.56
N TYR A 176 11.52 -7.95 10.35
CA TYR A 176 10.14 -7.54 10.10
C TYR A 176 9.66 -7.95 8.71
N LEU A 177 10.51 -7.87 7.69
CA LEU A 177 10.18 -8.31 6.33
C LEU A 177 9.93 -9.82 6.28
N LEU A 178 10.76 -10.62 6.97
CA LEU A 178 10.53 -12.06 7.13
C LEU A 178 9.22 -12.31 7.90
N SER A 179 9.01 -11.59 9.00
CA SER A 179 7.80 -11.75 9.82
C SER A 179 6.53 -11.41 9.01
N ALA A 180 6.57 -10.41 8.14
CA ALA A 180 5.46 -10.04 7.27
C ALA A 180 5.05 -11.16 6.29
N VAL A 181 5.96 -12.08 5.97
CA VAL A 181 5.70 -13.26 5.13
C VAL A 181 5.66 -14.56 5.94
N ASP A 182 5.34 -14.48 7.24
CA ASP A 182 5.21 -15.61 8.16
C ASP A 182 6.52 -16.44 8.33
N LEU A 183 7.68 -15.78 8.17
CA LEU A 183 9.02 -16.34 8.35
C LEU A 183 9.73 -15.74 9.57
N ARG A 184 10.68 -16.49 10.13
CA ARG A 184 11.55 -16.04 11.23
C ARG A 184 13.00 -16.40 10.99
N PRO A 185 13.96 -15.60 11.48
CA PRO A 185 15.35 -16.02 11.57
C PRO A 185 15.47 -17.27 12.44
N GLY A 186 16.08 -18.32 11.89
CA GLY A 186 16.40 -19.54 12.61
C GLY A 186 17.59 -19.36 13.56
N GLU A 187 17.76 -20.34 14.44
CA GLU A 187 18.78 -20.29 15.50
C GLU A 187 20.23 -20.29 14.98
N ASN A 188 20.46 -20.89 13.80
CA ASN A 188 21.77 -21.05 13.16
C ASN A 188 22.01 -20.06 12.00
N GLY A 189 21.29 -18.93 11.97
CA GLY A 189 21.40 -17.94 10.88
C GLY A 189 20.62 -18.26 9.60
N GLY A 190 19.87 -19.38 9.58
CA GLY A 190 18.93 -19.70 8.50
C GLY A 190 17.60 -18.95 8.60
N VAL A 191 16.66 -19.25 7.71
CA VAL A 191 15.27 -18.78 7.77
C VAL A 191 14.36 -19.98 7.94
N GLN A 192 13.41 -19.90 8.88
CA GLN A 192 12.42 -20.93 9.14
C GLN A 192 11.02 -20.36 9.11
N MET A 193 10.00 -21.19 8.88
CA MET A 193 8.62 -20.75 9.03
C MET A 193 8.32 -20.42 10.48
N ALA A 194 7.53 -19.38 10.72
CA ALA A 194 7.01 -19.10 12.05
C ALA A 194 6.16 -20.28 12.57
N PRO A 195 6.01 -20.46 13.88
CA PRO A 195 5.00 -21.35 14.46
C PRO A 195 3.59 -21.14 13.86
N PRO A 196 2.77 -22.20 13.68
CA PRO A 196 1.45 -22.09 13.05
C PRO A 196 0.53 -21.04 13.67
N GLU A 197 0.58 -20.85 14.98
CA GLU A 197 -0.20 -19.83 15.71
C GLU A 197 0.14 -18.38 15.32
N GLU A 198 1.30 -18.13 14.73
CA GLU A 198 1.76 -16.79 14.35
C GLU A 198 1.70 -16.55 12.83
N ARG A 199 1.38 -17.57 12.03
CA ARG A 199 1.27 -17.48 10.55
C ARG A 199 -0.04 -16.83 10.13
N LEU A 200 -0.14 -15.52 10.30
CA LEU A 200 -1.36 -14.78 10.05
C LEU A 200 -1.27 -13.87 8.82
N PHE A 201 -0.09 -13.39 8.45
CA PHE A 201 0.02 -12.28 7.52
C PHE A 201 -0.22 -12.68 6.07
N LEU A 202 0.28 -13.83 5.61
CA LEU A 202 0.04 -14.29 4.24
C LEU A 202 -1.44 -14.67 4.02
N SER A 203 -2.06 -15.33 5.00
CA SER A 203 -3.48 -15.67 4.92
C SER A 203 -4.37 -14.43 4.92
N THR A 204 -3.99 -13.40 5.69
CA THR A 204 -4.65 -12.09 5.71
C THR A 204 -4.42 -11.30 4.43
N LEU A 205 -3.23 -11.35 3.85
CA LEU A 205 -2.91 -10.74 2.56
C LEU A 205 -3.78 -11.34 1.46
N MET A 206 -3.85 -12.67 1.34
CA MET A 206 -4.68 -13.34 0.35
C MET A 206 -6.16 -13.01 0.52
N ARG A 207 -6.63 -12.91 1.77
CA ARG A 207 -7.99 -12.47 2.08
C ARG A 207 -8.25 -11.03 1.64
N THR A 208 -7.30 -10.13 1.92
CA THR A 208 -7.34 -8.72 1.50
C THR A 208 -7.47 -8.62 -0.01
N LEU A 209 -6.59 -9.31 -0.76
CA LEU A 209 -6.63 -9.33 -2.22
C LEU A 209 -7.94 -9.91 -2.76
N THR A 210 -8.46 -10.97 -2.15
CA THR A 210 -9.71 -11.62 -2.56
C THR A 210 -10.93 -10.73 -2.30
N ILE A 211 -11.04 -10.13 -1.11
CA ILE A 211 -12.11 -9.19 -0.75
C ILE A 211 -12.06 -7.99 -1.69
N SER A 212 -10.88 -7.38 -1.88
CA SER A 212 -10.68 -6.24 -2.79
C SER A 212 -11.06 -6.56 -4.23
N ALA A 213 -10.67 -7.73 -4.74
CA ALA A 213 -11.03 -8.16 -6.08
C ALA A 213 -12.55 -8.34 -6.23
N LEU A 214 -13.19 -9.04 -5.28
CA LEU A 214 -14.65 -9.26 -5.31
C LEU A 214 -15.43 -7.95 -5.21
N VAL A 215 -15.06 -7.07 -4.29
CA VAL A 215 -15.68 -5.74 -4.16
C VAL A 215 -15.52 -4.95 -5.46
N THR A 216 -14.33 -4.98 -6.07
CA THR A 216 -14.09 -4.30 -7.35
C THR A 216 -14.98 -4.83 -8.48
N VAL A 217 -15.11 -6.16 -8.58
CA VAL A 217 -15.96 -6.82 -9.57
C VAL A 217 -17.43 -6.46 -9.35
N ILE A 218 -17.93 -6.54 -8.11
CA ILE A 218 -19.31 -6.17 -7.79
C ILE A 218 -19.54 -4.68 -8.07
N CYS A 219 -18.62 -3.80 -7.67
CA CYS A 219 -18.66 -2.38 -8.01
C CYS A 219 -18.72 -2.16 -9.52
N LEU A 220 -17.94 -2.87 -10.33
CA LEU A 220 -18.00 -2.75 -11.79
C LEU A 220 -19.38 -3.12 -12.32
N PHE A 221 -19.94 -4.25 -11.90
CA PHE A 221 -21.25 -4.71 -12.36
C PHE A 221 -22.38 -3.73 -11.99
N VAL A 222 -22.30 -3.09 -10.83
CA VAL A 222 -23.31 -2.10 -10.41
C VAL A 222 -23.05 -0.72 -11.02
N ALA A 223 -21.79 -0.29 -11.09
CA ALA A 223 -21.42 1.04 -11.58
C ALA A 223 -21.54 1.18 -13.10
N TYR A 224 -21.29 0.12 -13.86
CA TYR A 224 -21.36 0.15 -15.32
C TYR A 224 -22.75 0.57 -15.86
N PRO A 225 -23.88 -0.05 -15.44
CA PRO A 225 -25.20 0.38 -15.88
C PRO A 225 -25.54 1.78 -15.36
N ILE A 226 -25.12 2.14 -14.14
CA ILE A 226 -25.33 3.48 -13.58
C ILE A 226 -24.60 4.54 -14.42
N ALA A 227 -23.33 4.30 -14.74
CA ALA A 227 -22.52 5.19 -15.57
C ALA A 227 -23.11 5.33 -16.98
N ASN A 228 -23.53 4.22 -17.59
CA ASN A 228 -24.18 4.23 -18.89
C ASN A 228 -25.50 5.03 -18.86
N ALA A 229 -26.33 4.87 -17.81
CA ALA A 229 -27.55 5.64 -17.64
C ALA A 229 -27.28 7.15 -17.45
N ILE A 230 -26.27 7.52 -16.66
CA ILE A 230 -25.84 8.91 -16.48
C ILE A 230 -25.47 9.55 -17.83
N VAL A 231 -24.77 8.83 -18.70
CA VAL A 231 -24.35 9.35 -20.01
C VAL A 231 -25.52 9.36 -21.01
N ALA A 232 -26.35 8.33 -21.02
CA ALA A 232 -27.45 8.20 -21.98
C ALA A 232 -28.59 9.20 -21.76
N ILE A 233 -28.96 9.50 -20.50
CA ILE A 233 -30.10 10.38 -20.19
C ILE A 233 -29.75 11.86 -20.43
N GLY A 234 -28.54 12.29 -20.08
CA GLY A 234 -28.11 13.68 -20.17
C GLY A 234 -28.92 14.66 -19.30
N GLY A 235 -28.65 15.96 -19.47
CA GLY A 235 -29.42 17.04 -18.84
C GLY A 235 -29.48 17.01 -17.31
N ARG A 236 -30.63 17.42 -16.75
CA ARG A 236 -30.85 17.56 -15.30
C ARG A 236 -30.84 16.22 -14.57
N PHE A 237 -31.41 15.17 -15.16
CA PHE A 237 -31.46 13.85 -14.54
C PHE A 237 -30.07 13.20 -14.43
N SER A 238 -29.21 13.37 -15.45
CA SER A 238 -27.80 12.98 -15.36
C SER A 238 -27.08 13.66 -14.19
N ALA A 239 -27.33 14.96 -14.00
CA ALA A 239 -26.76 15.71 -12.88
C ALA A 239 -27.27 15.21 -11.51
N ILE A 240 -28.56 14.87 -11.39
CA ILE A 240 -29.14 14.30 -10.16
C ILE A 240 -28.54 12.93 -9.86
N MET A 241 -28.45 12.03 -10.84
CA MET A 241 -27.84 10.71 -10.63
C MET A 241 -26.38 10.82 -10.22
N LEU A 242 -25.62 11.70 -10.87
CA LEU A 242 -24.23 11.98 -10.48
C LEU A 242 -24.15 12.57 -9.06
N ALA A 243 -25.05 13.48 -8.70
CA ALA A 243 -25.13 14.02 -7.34
C ALA A 243 -25.43 12.93 -6.30
N CYS A 244 -26.36 12.00 -6.58
CA CYS A 244 -26.63 10.86 -5.71
C CYS A 244 -25.41 9.95 -5.51
N VAL A 245 -24.64 9.70 -6.58
CA VAL A 245 -23.40 8.91 -6.51
C VAL A 245 -22.31 9.66 -5.73
N LEU A 246 -22.27 10.99 -5.81
CA LEU A 246 -21.26 11.79 -5.12
C LEU A 246 -21.64 12.16 -3.68
N LEU A 247 -22.92 12.08 -3.32
CA LEU A 247 -23.44 12.38 -1.98
C LEU A 247 -22.65 11.67 -0.86
N PRO A 248 -22.27 10.39 -0.99
CA PRO A 248 -21.45 9.72 0.02
C PRO A 248 -20.18 10.48 0.38
N PHE A 249 -19.50 11.16 -0.55
CA PHE A 249 -18.26 11.89 -0.26
C PHE A 249 -18.40 12.99 0.79
N TRP A 250 -19.60 13.58 0.90
CA TRP A 250 -19.88 14.66 1.86
C TRP A 250 -20.14 14.15 3.28
N THR A 251 -20.30 12.84 3.44
CA THR A 251 -20.55 12.19 4.72
C THR A 251 -19.28 11.54 5.26
N SER A 252 -19.13 11.51 6.58
CA SER A 252 -18.00 10.83 7.20
C SER A 252 -18.08 9.32 6.98
N LEU A 253 -16.93 8.70 6.72
CA LEU A 253 -16.78 7.26 6.58
C LEU A 253 -17.33 6.49 7.79
N LEU A 254 -17.04 6.98 9.00
CA LEU A 254 -17.50 6.35 10.23
C LEU A 254 -19.03 6.40 10.34
N VAL A 255 -19.64 7.54 10.03
CA VAL A 255 -21.10 7.70 10.04
C VAL A 255 -21.76 6.74 9.04
N ARG A 256 -21.25 6.67 7.81
CA ARG A 256 -21.76 5.71 6.81
C ARG A 256 -21.63 4.26 7.28
N THR A 257 -20.50 3.92 7.89
CA THR A 257 -20.22 2.56 8.37
C THR A 257 -21.18 2.20 9.52
N SER A 258 -21.36 3.08 10.50
CA SER A 258 -22.32 2.88 11.59
C SER A 258 -23.77 2.83 11.11
N ALA A 259 -24.14 3.63 10.11
CA ALA A 259 -25.46 3.55 9.49
C ALA A 259 -25.72 2.18 8.85
N TRP A 260 -24.74 1.63 8.13
CA TRP A 260 -24.85 0.29 7.56
C TRP A 260 -24.98 -0.81 8.63
N ILE A 261 -24.31 -0.68 9.77
CA ILE A 261 -24.50 -1.59 10.92
C ILE A 261 -25.98 -1.59 11.34
N VAL A 262 -26.57 -0.41 11.58
CA VAL A 262 -27.97 -0.29 12.01
C VAL A 262 -28.94 -0.80 10.94
N ILE A 263 -28.67 -0.53 9.67
CA ILE A 263 -29.53 -0.95 8.54
C ILE A 263 -29.53 -2.48 8.37
N LEU A 264 -28.37 -3.13 8.59
CA LEU A 264 -28.15 -4.57 8.38
C LEU A 264 -28.31 -5.43 9.63
N GLN A 265 -28.59 -4.83 10.79
CA GLN A 265 -28.94 -5.56 12.01
C GLN A 265 -30.20 -6.42 11.81
N LYS A 266 -30.42 -7.39 12.72
CA LYS A 266 -31.61 -8.28 12.70
C LYS A 266 -32.93 -7.49 12.69
N GLU A 267 -33.01 -6.43 13.50
CA GLU A 267 -34.15 -5.49 13.55
C GLU A 267 -34.03 -4.32 12.58
N GLY A 268 -33.06 -4.38 11.66
CA GLY A 268 -32.74 -3.33 10.71
C GLY A 268 -33.79 -3.19 9.60
N VAL A 269 -33.69 -2.08 8.85
CA VAL A 269 -34.63 -1.76 7.76
C VAL A 269 -34.63 -2.85 6.68
N VAL A 270 -33.47 -3.43 6.37
CA VAL A 270 -33.36 -4.46 5.31
C VAL A 270 -34.11 -5.73 5.72
N ASN A 271 -33.87 -6.25 6.93
CA ASN A 271 -34.54 -7.46 7.41
C ASN A 271 -36.05 -7.24 7.54
N ARG A 272 -36.50 -6.10 8.07
CA ARG A 272 -37.93 -5.76 8.15
C ARG A 272 -38.59 -5.71 6.77
N LEU A 273 -37.90 -5.18 5.76
CA LEU A 273 -38.43 -5.16 4.39
C LEU A 273 -38.48 -6.57 3.77
N LEU A 274 -37.44 -7.39 3.96
CA LEU A 274 -37.43 -8.77 3.46
C LEU A 274 -38.55 -9.62 4.06
N GLN A 275 -38.81 -9.43 5.36
CA GLN A 275 -39.93 -10.08 6.06
C GLN A 275 -41.28 -9.54 5.61
N ALA A 276 -41.44 -8.22 5.45
CA ALA A 276 -42.67 -7.61 4.96
C ALA A 276 -43.03 -8.06 3.53
N LEU A 277 -42.03 -8.35 2.70
CA LEU A 277 -42.19 -8.90 1.36
C LEU A 277 -42.36 -10.44 1.34
N ASN A 278 -42.37 -11.10 2.51
CA ASN A 278 -42.41 -12.56 2.67
C ASN A 278 -41.29 -13.30 1.88
N ILE A 279 -40.11 -12.68 1.75
CA ILE A 279 -38.94 -13.29 1.10
C ILE A 279 -38.21 -14.23 2.08
N THR A 280 -38.26 -13.95 3.38
CA THR A 280 -37.57 -14.70 4.43
C THR A 280 -38.46 -14.88 5.66
N ASP A 281 -38.50 -16.11 6.20
CA ASP A 281 -39.28 -16.43 7.40
C ASP A 281 -38.63 -15.95 8.71
N ALA A 282 -37.31 -15.75 8.71
CA ALA A 282 -36.53 -15.33 9.87
C ALA A 282 -35.50 -14.24 9.48
N PRO A 283 -35.11 -13.34 10.41
CA PRO A 283 -34.17 -12.27 10.11
C PRO A 283 -32.78 -12.85 9.77
N LEU A 284 -32.20 -12.39 8.67
CA LEU A 284 -30.87 -12.80 8.24
C LEU A 284 -29.79 -12.09 9.06
N GLU A 285 -28.71 -12.81 9.37
CA GLU A 285 -27.49 -12.22 9.91
C GLU A 285 -26.73 -11.53 8.77
N LEU A 286 -26.91 -10.22 8.63
CA LEU A 286 -26.29 -9.41 7.56
C LEU A 286 -25.20 -8.46 8.07
N VAL A 287 -24.86 -8.50 9.35
CA VAL A 287 -23.84 -7.66 9.99
C VAL A 287 -22.86 -8.54 10.77
N PHE A 288 -21.62 -8.07 10.94
CA PHE A 288 -20.50 -8.80 11.54
C PHE A 288 -20.11 -10.07 10.76
N ASN A 289 -20.28 -10.01 9.44
CA ASN A 289 -19.91 -11.07 8.52
C ASN A 289 -19.52 -10.50 7.14
N ARG A 290 -19.08 -11.40 6.27
CA ARG A 290 -18.58 -11.09 4.94
C ARG A 290 -19.63 -10.47 4.00
N THR A 291 -20.90 -10.85 4.14
CA THR A 291 -21.98 -10.31 3.30
C THR A 291 -22.21 -8.84 3.60
N GLY A 292 -22.35 -8.48 4.89
CA GLY A 292 -22.49 -7.09 5.31
C GLY A 292 -21.30 -6.24 4.91
N LEU A 293 -20.10 -6.81 5.01
CA LEU A 293 -18.87 -6.18 4.56
C LEU A 293 -18.92 -5.80 3.08
N TYR A 294 -19.31 -6.74 2.20
CA TYR A 294 -19.44 -6.46 0.77
C TYR A 294 -20.49 -5.39 0.47
N ILE A 295 -21.66 -5.45 1.11
CA ILE A 295 -22.72 -4.45 0.91
C ILE A 295 -22.20 -3.05 1.26
N ALA A 296 -21.60 -2.89 2.44
CA ALA A 296 -21.09 -1.60 2.91
C ALA A 296 -19.93 -1.10 2.03
N MET A 297 -18.96 -1.96 1.70
CA MET A 297 -17.82 -1.57 0.87
C MET A 297 -18.23 -1.20 -0.55
N VAL A 298 -19.13 -1.95 -1.17
CA VAL A 298 -19.61 -1.66 -2.53
C VAL A 298 -20.28 -0.29 -2.57
N HIS A 299 -21.15 0.03 -1.62
CA HIS A 299 -21.79 1.34 -1.54
C HIS A 299 -20.77 2.47 -1.37
N ILE A 300 -19.80 2.30 -0.46
CA ILE A 300 -18.80 3.34 -0.18
C ILE A 300 -17.85 3.54 -1.37
N LEU A 301 -17.52 2.46 -2.09
CA LEU A 301 -16.52 2.49 -3.15
C LEU A 301 -17.11 2.69 -4.56
N LEU A 302 -18.43 2.58 -4.70
CA LEU A 302 -19.17 2.81 -5.94
C LEU A 302 -18.75 4.10 -6.68
N PRO A 303 -18.59 5.26 -6.01
CA PRO A 303 -18.31 6.51 -6.71
C PRO A 303 -16.95 6.49 -7.42
N PHE A 304 -15.97 5.78 -6.86
CA PHE A 304 -14.64 5.65 -7.46
C PHE A 304 -14.62 4.77 -8.72
N MET A 305 -15.62 3.89 -8.89
CA MET A 305 -15.81 3.13 -10.13
C MET A 305 -16.62 3.93 -11.15
N VAL A 306 -17.67 4.64 -10.71
CA VAL A 306 -18.58 5.39 -11.60
C VAL A 306 -17.84 6.55 -12.28
N LEU A 307 -17.00 7.30 -11.58
CA LEU A 307 -16.39 8.52 -12.14
C LEU A 307 -15.47 8.25 -13.35
N PRO A 308 -14.53 7.29 -13.30
CA PRO A 308 -13.71 6.96 -14.48
C PRO A 308 -14.54 6.41 -15.64
N LEU A 309 -15.57 5.59 -15.36
CA LEU A 309 -16.48 5.07 -16.37
C LEU A 309 -17.23 6.19 -17.08
N VAL A 310 -17.86 7.10 -16.32
CA VAL A 310 -18.58 8.26 -16.88
C VAL A 310 -17.64 9.15 -17.68
N SER A 311 -16.40 9.38 -17.21
CA SER A 311 -15.43 10.22 -17.91
C SER A 311 -15.08 9.67 -19.29
N VAL A 312 -14.91 8.37 -19.43
CA VAL A 312 -14.60 7.74 -20.73
C VAL A 312 -15.84 7.62 -21.59
N MET A 313 -16.96 7.18 -21.01
CA MET A 313 -18.23 6.99 -21.73
C MET A 313 -18.75 8.28 -22.35
N LYS A 314 -18.58 9.44 -21.70
CA LYS A 314 -18.94 10.76 -22.26
C LYS A 314 -18.13 11.14 -23.51
N GLY A 315 -16.92 10.61 -23.66
CA GLY A 315 -16.07 10.86 -24.83
C GLY A 315 -16.45 10.03 -26.05
N ILE A 316 -17.29 9.00 -25.90
CA ILE A 316 -17.68 8.11 -26.99
C ILE A 316 -18.75 8.77 -27.85
N SER A 317 -18.45 9.02 -29.13
CA SER A 317 -19.41 9.59 -30.07
C SER A 317 -20.60 8.66 -30.31
N PRO A 318 -21.86 9.14 -30.23
CA PRO A 318 -23.05 8.36 -30.58
C PRO A 318 -23.05 7.81 -32.02
N SER A 319 -22.23 8.39 -32.89
CA SER A 319 -22.10 7.98 -34.30
C SER A 319 -21.59 6.55 -34.45
N TYR A 320 -20.78 6.03 -33.53
CA TYR A 320 -20.30 4.65 -33.57
C TYR A 320 -21.46 3.65 -33.45
N VAL A 321 -22.42 3.93 -32.58
CA VAL A 321 -23.62 3.09 -32.38
C VAL A 321 -24.51 3.16 -33.62
N LYS A 322 -24.71 4.35 -34.19
CA LYS A 322 -25.49 4.53 -35.43
C LYS A 322 -24.86 3.80 -36.62
N ALA A 323 -23.54 3.89 -36.79
CA ALA A 323 -22.82 3.21 -37.86
C ALA A 323 -22.92 1.69 -37.76
N SER A 324 -22.79 1.15 -36.53
CA SER A 324 -22.98 -0.28 -36.26
C SER A 324 -24.39 -0.76 -36.64
N ALA A 325 -25.42 0.02 -36.27
CA ALA A 325 -26.81 -0.29 -36.62
C ALA A 325 -27.04 -0.25 -38.15
N SER A 326 -26.45 0.70 -38.88
CA SER A 326 -26.55 0.79 -40.34
C SER A 326 -25.90 -0.39 -41.08
N LEU A 327 -24.96 -1.08 -40.44
CA LEU A 327 -24.34 -2.32 -40.95
C LEU A 327 -25.16 -3.59 -40.59
N GLY A 328 -26.35 -3.43 -40.01
CA GLY A 328 -27.23 -4.53 -39.63
C GLY A 328 -26.91 -5.18 -38.29
N ALA A 329 -26.02 -4.61 -37.48
CA ALA A 329 -25.69 -5.15 -36.17
C ALA A 329 -26.79 -4.86 -35.14
N GLY A 330 -27.29 -5.90 -34.46
CA GLY A 330 -28.24 -5.75 -33.36
C GLY A 330 -27.67 -5.04 -32.11
N PRO A 331 -28.51 -4.68 -31.12
CA PRO A 331 -28.10 -3.95 -29.92
C PRO A 331 -27.02 -4.66 -29.10
N VAL A 332 -27.14 -5.98 -28.91
CA VAL A 332 -26.16 -6.78 -28.16
C VAL A 332 -24.81 -6.82 -28.87
N THR A 333 -24.83 -6.99 -30.19
CA THR A 333 -23.62 -6.99 -31.02
C THR A 333 -22.93 -5.63 -30.99
N THR A 334 -23.71 -4.55 -31.12
CA THR A 334 -23.19 -3.17 -31.03
C THR A 334 -22.60 -2.90 -29.65
N PHE A 335 -23.24 -3.36 -28.58
CA PHE A 335 -22.71 -3.24 -27.24
C PHE A 335 -21.38 -3.99 -27.06
N LEU A 336 -21.34 -5.29 -27.37
CA LEU A 336 -20.18 -6.13 -27.10
C LEU A 336 -18.98 -5.84 -28.02
N ARG A 337 -19.22 -5.51 -29.29
CA ARG A 337 -18.14 -5.33 -30.28
C ARG A 337 -17.71 -3.88 -30.49
N VAL A 338 -18.57 -2.91 -30.19
CA VAL A 338 -18.28 -1.49 -30.43
C VAL A 338 -18.20 -0.71 -29.13
N TYR A 339 -19.26 -0.72 -28.33
CA TYR A 339 -19.34 0.14 -27.15
C TYR A 339 -18.43 -0.32 -26.00
N LEU A 340 -18.51 -1.60 -25.60
CA LEU A 340 -17.74 -2.16 -24.48
C LEU A 340 -16.22 -2.05 -24.68
N PRO A 341 -15.64 -2.36 -25.87
CA PRO A 341 -14.21 -2.17 -26.10
C PRO A 341 -13.74 -0.72 -25.93
N LEU A 342 -14.58 0.25 -26.32
CA LEU A 342 -14.29 1.68 -26.17
C LEU A 342 -14.37 2.15 -24.70
N THR A 343 -15.11 1.46 -23.83
CA THR A 343 -15.18 1.77 -22.39
C THR A 343 -14.08 1.08 -21.58
N LEU A 344 -13.34 0.13 -22.14
CA LEU A 344 -12.29 -0.63 -21.42
C LEU A 344 -11.23 0.25 -20.72
N PRO A 345 -10.75 1.37 -21.28
CA PRO A 345 -9.84 2.25 -20.54
C PRO A 345 -10.47 2.80 -19.25
N GLY A 346 -11.77 3.13 -19.29
CA GLY A 346 -12.54 3.58 -18.13
C GLY A 346 -12.79 2.47 -17.12
N VAL A 347 -13.08 1.25 -17.60
CA VAL A 347 -13.20 0.04 -16.77
C VAL A 347 -11.87 -0.23 -16.06
N GLY A 348 -10.75 -0.18 -16.78
CA GLY A 348 -9.42 -0.40 -16.22
C GLY A 348 -9.06 0.63 -15.13
N ALA A 349 -9.28 1.91 -15.42
CA ALA A 349 -9.05 2.99 -14.45
C ALA A 349 -9.95 2.86 -13.21
N GLY A 350 -11.25 2.59 -13.40
CA GLY A 350 -12.20 2.39 -12.30
C GLY A 350 -11.87 1.17 -11.46
N CYS A 351 -11.57 0.03 -12.09
CA CYS A 351 -11.20 -1.19 -11.38
C CYS A 351 -9.92 -1.01 -10.57
N LEU A 352 -8.89 -0.40 -11.17
CA LEU A 352 -7.63 -0.15 -10.48
C LEU A 352 -7.83 0.78 -9.28
N LEU A 353 -8.55 1.88 -9.46
CA LEU A 353 -8.80 2.85 -8.40
C LEU A 353 -9.59 2.23 -7.24
N THR A 354 -10.70 1.55 -7.56
CA THR A 354 -11.51 0.85 -6.55
C THR A 354 -10.73 -0.26 -5.85
N PHE A 355 -9.93 -1.03 -6.59
CA PHE A 355 -9.12 -2.09 -6.01
C PHE A 355 -8.09 -1.55 -5.01
N ILE A 356 -7.30 -0.54 -5.41
CA ILE A 356 -6.27 0.06 -4.56
C ILE A 356 -6.88 0.64 -3.28
N ILE A 357 -7.99 1.39 -3.40
CA ILE A 357 -8.66 1.98 -2.24
C ILE A 357 -9.23 0.89 -1.33
N SER A 358 -9.86 -0.14 -1.91
CA SER A 358 -10.43 -1.25 -1.13
C SER A 358 -9.36 -2.02 -0.35
N ALA A 359 -8.18 -2.24 -0.95
CA ALA A 359 -7.09 -3.00 -0.34
C ALA A 359 -6.47 -2.29 0.86
N GLY A 360 -6.45 -0.95 0.84
CA GLY A 360 -6.00 -0.11 1.95
C GLY A 360 -7.05 0.12 3.06
N TYR A 361 -8.25 -0.42 2.89
CA TYR A 361 -9.40 -0.08 3.70
C TYR A 361 -9.46 -0.96 4.95
N TYR A 362 -9.38 -0.38 6.15
CA TYR A 362 -9.43 -1.15 7.40
C TYR A 362 -10.65 -0.84 8.28
N VAL A 363 -11.14 0.40 8.27
CA VAL A 363 -12.21 0.83 9.20
C VAL A 363 -13.52 0.05 9.00
N THR A 364 -14.00 -0.07 7.76
CA THR A 364 -15.25 -0.79 7.48
C THR A 364 -15.14 -2.30 7.72
N PRO A 365 -14.07 -3.01 7.30
CA PRO A 365 -13.83 -4.40 7.71
C PRO A 365 -13.83 -4.62 9.22
N THR A 366 -13.21 -3.71 9.98
CA THR A 366 -13.17 -3.81 11.45
C THR A 366 -14.53 -3.59 12.10
N LEU A 367 -15.38 -2.74 11.53
CA LEU A 367 -16.67 -2.40 12.14
C LEU A 367 -17.85 -3.24 11.65
N VAL A 368 -17.87 -3.65 10.38
CA VAL A 368 -19.02 -4.34 9.75
C VAL A 368 -18.71 -5.81 9.47
N GLY A 369 -17.45 -6.15 9.22
CA GLY A 369 -17.00 -7.51 8.94
C GLY A 369 -16.93 -8.38 10.20
N GLY A 370 -16.77 -9.68 10.00
CA GLY A 370 -16.52 -10.60 11.11
C GLY A 370 -15.07 -10.54 11.60
N ALA A 371 -14.79 -11.24 12.71
CA ALA A 371 -13.42 -11.39 13.22
C ALA A 371 -12.47 -12.03 12.19
N SER A 372 -13.01 -12.91 11.33
CA SER A 372 -12.24 -13.52 10.24
C SER A 372 -12.10 -12.63 9.00
N ASP A 373 -12.78 -11.49 8.90
CA ASP A 373 -12.76 -10.64 7.70
C ASP A 373 -11.83 -9.41 7.82
N GLN A 374 -10.97 -9.40 8.84
CA GLN A 374 -9.97 -8.35 9.00
C GLN A 374 -8.96 -8.38 7.84
N MET A 375 -8.64 -7.19 7.32
CA MET A 375 -7.73 -6.99 6.19
C MET A 375 -6.34 -6.59 6.67
N LEU A 376 -5.33 -6.74 5.82
CA LEU A 376 -3.92 -6.50 6.17
C LEU A 376 -3.69 -5.06 6.67
N SER A 377 -4.42 -4.09 6.11
CA SER A 377 -4.37 -2.68 6.52
C SER A 377 -4.79 -2.46 7.98
N TYR A 378 -5.59 -3.34 8.57
CA TYR A 378 -5.88 -3.29 10.01
C TYR A 378 -4.60 -3.55 10.82
N PHE A 379 -3.81 -4.55 10.45
CA PHE A 379 -2.57 -4.87 11.16
C PHE A 379 -1.53 -3.76 11.00
N VAL A 380 -1.44 -3.12 9.84
CA VAL A 380 -0.62 -1.91 9.65
C VAL A 380 -1.03 -0.84 10.67
N ALA A 381 -2.33 -0.54 10.78
CA ALA A 381 -2.85 0.44 11.72
C ALA A 381 -2.64 0.03 13.20
N PHE A 382 -2.80 -1.25 13.52
CA PHE A 382 -2.59 -1.81 14.86
C PHE A 382 -1.13 -1.69 15.30
N TYR A 383 -0.18 -2.03 14.42
CA TYR A 383 1.24 -1.88 14.72
C TYR A 383 1.68 -0.43 14.79
N ALA A 384 1.11 0.46 13.98
CA ALA A 384 1.40 1.89 14.04
C ALA A 384 0.86 2.56 15.32
N ASN A 385 -0.39 2.29 15.70
CA ASN A 385 -1.10 3.09 16.69
C ASN A 385 -1.26 2.42 18.05
N THR A 386 -1.29 1.09 18.12
CA THR A 386 -1.55 0.35 19.37
C THR A 386 -0.25 -0.13 20.00
N THR A 387 0.58 -0.84 19.24
CA THR A 387 1.84 -1.39 19.77
C THR A 387 3.05 -0.50 19.50
N ILE A 388 2.88 0.53 18.66
CA ILE A 388 3.92 1.50 18.27
C ILE A 388 5.18 0.76 17.76
N ASN A 389 4.95 -0.28 16.96
CA ASN A 389 5.98 -1.04 16.27
C ASN A 389 6.08 -0.56 14.82
N TRP A 390 6.86 0.49 14.61
CA TRP A 390 7.05 1.10 13.30
C TRP A 390 7.65 0.12 12.28
N GLY A 391 8.52 -0.79 12.73
CA GLY A 391 9.14 -1.77 11.84
C GLY A 391 8.17 -2.81 11.28
N MET A 392 7.30 -3.39 12.12
CA MET A 392 6.23 -4.28 11.65
C MET A 392 5.20 -3.53 10.78
N SER A 393 4.80 -2.33 11.19
CA SER A 393 3.87 -1.51 10.39
C SER A 393 4.44 -1.23 8.99
N ALA A 394 5.70 -0.82 8.93
CA ALA A 394 6.41 -0.55 7.68
C ALA A 394 6.55 -1.82 6.83
N ALA A 395 6.92 -2.97 7.41
CA ALA A 395 7.09 -4.22 6.68
C ALA A 395 5.77 -4.72 6.06
N LEU A 396 4.67 -4.67 6.81
CA LEU A 396 3.34 -5.01 6.28
C LEU A 396 2.89 -4.01 5.20
N GLY A 397 3.22 -2.73 5.37
CA GLY A 397 3.00 -1.70 4.35
C GLY A 397 3.79 -1.97 3.06
N VAL A 398 5.08 -2.31 3.16
CA VAL A 398 5.93 -2.70 2.02
C VAL A 398 5.35 -3.94 1.33
N LEU A 399 4.93 -4.94 2.09
CA LEU A 399 4.32 -6.16 1.55
C LEU A 399 3.08 -5.83 0.72
N LEU A 400 2.13 -5.08 1.30
CA LEU A 400 0.89 -4.69 0.61
C LEU A 400 1.17 -3.82 -0.62
N LEU A 401 2.06 -2.83 -0.49
CA LEU A 401 2.45 -1.95 -1.60
C LEU A 401 3.09 -2.73 -2.74
N THR A 402 4.00 -3.66 -2.43
CA THR A 402 4.66 -4.49 -3.43
C THR A 402 3.65 -5.36 -4.18
N CYS A 403 2.68 -5.97 -3.48
CA CYS A 403 1.62 -6.74 -4.11
C CYS A 403 0.74 -5.86 -5.01
N ILE A 404 0.37 -4.65 -4.58
CA ILE A 404 -0.43 -3.71 -5.38
C ILE A 404 0.34 -3.27 -6.63
N LEU A 405 1.63 -2.91 -6.49
CA LEU A 405 2.46 -2.50 -7.62
C LEU A 405 2.70 -3.65 -8.60
N ALA A 406 2.88 -4.89 -8.10
CA ALA A 406 2.98 -6.07 -8.94
C ALA A 406 1.69 -6.31 -9.73
N LEU A 407 0.53 -6.23 -9.08
CA LEU A 407 -0.76 -6.36 -9.75
C LEU A 407 -0.97 -5.25 -10.78
N TYR A 408 -0.62 -4.01 -10.43
CA TYR A 408 -0.66 -2.87 -11.36
C TYR A 408 0.21 -3.11 -12.59
N ALA A 409 1.44 -3.60 -12.42
CA ALA A 409 2.34 -3.91 -13.53
C ALA A 409 1.78 -5.02 -14.43
N VAL A 410 1.15 -6.04 -13.84
CA VAL A 410 0.48 -7.13 -14.58
C VAL A 410 -0.72 -6.60 -15.37
N VAL A 411 -1.62 -5.86 -14.73
CA VAL A 411 -2.80 -5.27 -15.37
C VAL A 411 -2.41 -4.28 -16.46
N GLY A 412 -1.42 -3.43 -16.18
CA GLY A 412 -0.88 -2.47 -17.15
C GLY A 412 -0.32 -3.15 -18.40
N ARG A 413 0.39 -4.28 -18.24
CA ARG A 413 0.86 -5.08 -19.39
C ARG A 413 -0.28 -5.69 -20.20
N ILE A 414 -1.35 -6.17 -19.56
CA ILE A 414 -2.48 -6.81 -20.24
C ILE A 414 -3.35 -5.79 -20.97
N VAL A 415 -3.64 -4.65 -20.34
CA VAL A 415 -4.53 -3.61 -20.90
C VAL A 415 -3.79 -2.71 -21.90
N GLY A 416 -2.46 -2.72 -21.87
CA GLY A 416 -1.61 -1.85 -22.68
C GLY A 416 -1.54 -0.44 -22.07
N ILE A 417 -0.48 -0.18 -21.29
CA ILE A 417 -0.22 1.12 -20.64
C ILE A 417 -0.35 2.30 -21.63
N GLY A 418 -0.01 2.08 -22.91
CA GLY A 418 -0.15 3.08 -23.98
C GLY A 418 -1.56 3.63 -24.15
N ARG A 419 -2.61 2.79 -24.02
CA ARG A 419 -4.02 3.22 -24.12
C ARG A 419 -4.53 3.98 -22.90
N ILE A 420 -3.91 3.79 -21.73
CA ILE A 420 -4.31 4.43 -20.47
C ILE A 420 -3.63 5.80 -20.31
N VAL A 421 -2.39 5.93 -20.78
CA VAL A 421 -1.58 7.15 -20.64
C VAL A 421 -1.68 8.07 -21.87
N GLY A 422 -2.43 7.65 -22.91
CA GLY A 422 -2.58 8.44 -24.15
C GLY A 422 -1.27 8.57 -24.93
N MET A 423 -0.41 7.54 -24.85
CA MET A 423 0.90 7.52 -25.52
C MET A 423 0.87 6.82 -26.89
N GLU A 424 -0.31 6.52 -27.43
CA GLU A 424 -0.53 6.06 -28.81
C GLU A 424 -1.73 6.76 -29.46
#